data_AF-A0A447KWQ8-F1
#
_entry.id   AF-A0A447KWQ8-F1
#
_cell.length_a   1.000
_cell.length_b   1.000
_cell.length_c   1.000
_cell.angle_alpha   90.00
_cell.angle_beta   90.00
_cell.angle_gamma   90.00
#
_symmetry.space_group_name_H-M   'P 1'
#
loop_
_entity.id
_entity.type
_entity.pdbx_description
1 polymer ?
#
loop_
_entity_poly.entity_id
_entity_poly.type
_entity_poly.pdbx_seq_one_letter_code
_entity_poly.pdbx_strand_id
1 'polypeptide(L)' 'MNKPNIVLVHGAWGDGSHWRQVIAKLQAKGYPVIAVQNPLTSLEDDIRRTVQVAGDLKGPTLLGRTFLRRHG' A
#
# COMPACT_ATOMS: atom_id res chain seq x y z
N MET A 1 10.78 5.34 -20.06
CA MET A 1 10.23 4.10 -19.45
C MET A 1 9.42 4.53 -18.23
N ASN A 2 8.11 4.27 -18.21
CA ASN A 2 7.22 4.72 -17.13
C ASN A 2 7.43 3.83 -15.89
N LYS A 3 7.75 4.42 -14.73
CA LYS A 3 7.96 3.64 -13.50
C LYS A 3 6.61 3.06 -13.03
N PRO A 4 6.60 1.82 -12.49
CA PRO A 4 5.38 1.20 -12.00
C PRO A 4 4.84 1.94 -10.77
N ASN A 5 3.52 1.89 -10.59
CA ASN A 5 2.87 2.37 -9.37
C ASN A 5 3.20 1.44 -8.22
N ILE A 6 3.40 1.99 -7.02
CA ILE A 6 3.63 1.23 -5.81
C ILE A 6 2.48 1.50 -4.85
N VAL A 7 1.72 0.45 -4.53
CA VAL A 7 0.61 0.49 -3.57
C VAL A 7 1.08 -0.20 -2.29
N LEU A 8 1.10 0.55 -1.19
CA LEU A 8 1.51 0.09 0.14
C LEU A 8 0.27 -0.10 1.02
N VAL A 9 0.10 -1.29 1.57
CA VAL A 9 -1.03 -1.64 2.43
C VAL A 9 -0.51 -1.96 3.84
N HIS A 10 -1.07 -1.29 4.84
CA HIS A 10 -0.73 -1.56 6.24
C HIS A 10 -1.43 -2.81 6.78
N GLY A 11 -0.87 -3.39 7.85
CA GLY A 11 -1.48 -4.50 8.57
C GLY A 11 -2.49 -4.02 9.63
N ALA A 12 -3.11 -4.99 10.31
CA ALA A 12 -4.22 -4.79 11.26
C ALA A 12 -3.92 -3.95 12.52
N TRP A 13 -2.67 -3.51 12.72
CA TRP A 13 -2.21 -2.80 13.91
C TRP A 13 -1.45 -1.51 13.56
N GLY A 14 -1.75 -0.93 12.40
CA GLY A 14 -1.11 0.29 11.91
C GLY A 14 -2.00 1.10 10.99
N ASP A 15 -1.49 2.23 10.56
CA ASP A 15 -2.07 3.07 9.50
C ASP A 15 -1.01 3.36 8.42
N GLY A 16 -1.37 4.11 7.37
CA GLY A 16 -0.47 4.44 6.27
C GLY A 16 0.83 5.18 6.68
N SER A 17 0.90 5.76 7.88
CA SER A 17 2.07 6.48 8.39
C SER A 17 3.30 5.60 8.63
N HIS A 18 3.12 4.28 8.83
CA HIS A 18 4.23 3.32 8.90
C HIS A 18 5.12 3.35 7.66
N TRP A 19 4.55 3.77 6.53
CA TRP A 19 5.25 3.84 5.27
C TRP A 19 5.92 5.18 5.00
N ARG A 20 5.83 6.18 5.88
CA ARG A 20 6.37 7.55 5.65
C ARG A 20 7.81 7.54 5.13
N GLN A 21 8.71 6.81 5.78
CA GLN A 21 10.11 6.74 5.36
C GLN A 21 10.31 5.99 4.04
N VAL A 22 9.49 4.97 3.78
CA VAL A 22 9.54 4.17 2.54
C VAL A 22 9.00 4.98 1.36
N ILE A 23 7.86 5.66 1.55
CA ILE A 23 7.26 6.58 0.58
C ILE A 23 8.27 7.64 0.17
N ALA A 24 8.90 8.32 1.14
CA ALA A 24 9.91 9.33 0.87
C ALA A 24 11.07 8.79 0.01
N LYS A 25 11.59 7.61 0.33
CA LYS A 25 12.67 6.96 -0.43
C LYS A 25 12.26 6.56 -1.85
N LEU A 26 11.05 6.06 -2.03
CA LEU A 26 10.52 5.63 -3.32
C LEU A 26 10.18 6.83 -4.22
N GLN A 27 9.59 7.89 -3.66
CA GLN A 27 9.36 9.15 -4.35
C GLN A 27 10.67 9.83 -4.75
N ALA A 28 11.69 9.83 -3.89
CA ALA A 28 13.03 10.32 -4.24
C ALA A 28 13.65 9.55 -5.42
N LYS A 29 13.29 8.27 -5.58
CA LYS A 29 13.64 7.46 -6.74
C LYS A 29 12.72 7.67 -7.93
N GLY A 30 11.71 8.54 -7.86
CA GLY A 30 10.79 8.87 -8.96
C GLY A 30 9.65 7.86 -9.18
N TYR A 31 9.38 6.98 -8.22
CA TYR A 31 8.22 6.09 -8.31
C TYR A 31 6.93 6.80 -7.90
N PRO A 32 5.80 6.58 -8.60
CA PRO A 32 4.48 6.91 -8.09
C PRO A 32 4.11 5.95 -6.95
N VAL A 33 3.77 6.48 -5.77
CA VAL A 33 3.52 5.68 -4.55
C VAL A 33 2.22 6.14 -3.89
N ILE A 34 1.39 5.17 -3.49
CA ILE A 34 0.16 5.39 -2.72
C ILE A 34 0.16 4.45 -1.51
N ALA A 35 -0.17 4.98 -0.34
CA ALA A 35 -0.49 4.17 0.84
C ALA A 35 -2.00 4.05 0.98
N VAL A 36 -2.51 2.82 0.99
CA VAL A 36 -3.94 2.56 1.21
C VAL A 36 -4.22 2.70 2.70
N GLN A 37 -5.18 3.57 3.03
CA GLN A 37 -5.77 3.62 4.35
C GLN A 37 -6.91 2.61 4.38
N ASN A 38 -6.68 1.49 5.07
CA ASN A 38 -7.67 0.44 5.22
C ASN A 38 -8.65 0.78 6.36
N PRO A 39 -9.95 0.49 6.19
CA PRO A 39 -10.96 0.72 7.22
C PRO A 39 -10.79 -0.17 8.44
N LEU A 40 -10.07 -1.31 8.34
CA LEU A 40 -9.84 -2.27 9.43
C LEU A 40 -11.14 -2.85 10.04
N THR A 41 -12.26 -2.71 9.34
CA THR A 41 -13.59 -3.22 9.75
C THR A 41 -13.72 -4.71 9.45
N SER A 42 -13.19 -5.16 8.32
CA SER A 42 -13.14 -6.57 7.92
C SER A 42 -12.03 -6.80 6.88
N LEU A 43 -11.56 -8.05 6.76
CA LEU A 43 -10.60 -8.42 5.71
C LEU A 43 -11.18 -8.17 4.31
N GLU A 44 -12.49 -8.38 4.14
CA GLU A 44 -13.16 -8.18 2.86
C GLU A 44 -13.19 -6.69 2.47
N ASP A 45 -13.49 -5.80 3.43
CA ASP A 45 -13.48 -4.36 3.18
C ASP A 45 -12.08 -3.84 2.88
N ASP A 46 -11.07 -4.36 3.57
CA ASP A 46 -9.65 -4.05 3.32
C ASP A 46 -9.22 -4.47 1.90
N ILE A 47 -9.63 -5.66 1.45
CA ILE A 47 -9.41 -6.14 0.09
C ILE A 47 -10.13 -5.23 -0.90
N ARG A 48 -11.41 -4.94 -0.68
CA ARG A 48 -12.24 -4.10 -1.56
C ARG A 48 -11.63 -2.72 -1.72
N ARG A 49 -11.19 -2.10 -0.62
CA ARG A 49 -10.53 -0.79 -0.62
C ARG A 49 -9.22 -0.82 -1.41
N THR A 50 -8.41 -1.87 -1.21
CA THR A 50 -7.13 -2.04 -1.94
C THR A 50 -7.36 -2.22 -3.43
N VAL A 51 -8.34 -3.04 -3.83
CA VAL A 51 -8.71 -3.27 -5.23
C VAL A 51 -9.18 -1.99 -5.90
N GLN A 52 -10.02 -1.19 -5.23
CA GLN A 52 -10.45 0.11 -5.75
C GLN A 52 -9.25 1.04 -6.02
N VAL A 53 -8.35 1.21 -5.05
CA VAL A 53 -7.15 2.05 -5.25
C VAL A 53 -6.29 1.54 -6.41
N ALA A 54 -6.11 0.23 -6.51
CA ALA A 54 -5.32 -0.36 -7.59
C ALA A 54 -5.98 -0.17 -8.96
N GLY A 55 -7.31 -0.24 -9.05
CA GLY A 55 -8.08 -0.05 -10.28
C GLY A 55 -8.06 1.39 -10.81
N ASP A 56 -7.91 2.37 -9.93
CA ASP A 56 -7.80 3.78 -10.31
C ASP A 56 -6.42 4.12 -10.92
N LEU A 57 -5.42 3.24 -10.77
CA LEU A 57 -4.06 3.46 -11.24
C LEU A 57 -3.85 3.00 -12.67
N LYS A 58 -3.27 3.87 -13.49
CA LYS A 58 -2.89 3.55 -14.87
C LYS A 58 -1.48 2.97 -14.92
N GLY A 59 -1.32 1.84 -15.60
CA GLY A 59 -0.02 1.20 -15.85
C GLY A 59 0.36 0.11 -14.85
N PRO A 60 1.57 -0.48 -14.98
CA PRO A 60 2.00 -1.59 -14.13
C PRO A 60 2.02 -1.20 -12.65
N THR A 61 1.45 -2.04 -11.78
CA THR A 61 1.28 -1.74 -10.35
C THR A 61 1.85 -2.87 -9.49
N LEU A 62 2.65 -2.50 -8.50
CA LEU A 62 3.22 -3.38 -7.48
C LEU A 62 2.47 -3.18 -6.15
N LEU A 63 2.01 -4.28 -5.55
CA LEU A 63 1.34 -4.27 -4.25
C LEU A 63 2.27 -4.82 -3.16
N GLY A 64 2.50 -4.05 -2.09
CA GLY A 64 3.29 -4.46 -0.94
C GLY A 64 2.48 -4.41 0.36
N ARG A 65 2.45 -5.51 1.11
CA ARG A 65 1.80 -5.61 2.43
C ARG A 65 2.83 -5.99 3.49
N THR A 66 2.76 -5.34 4.66
CA THR A 66 3.54 -5.81 5.82
C THR A 66 2.90 -7.06 6.44
N PHE A 67 3.69 -8.09 6.69
CA PHE A 67 3.27 -9.27 7.44
C PHE A 67 3.56 -9.03 8.92
N LEU A 68 2.52 -9.07 9.76
CA LEU A 68 2.71 -9.22 11.20
C LEU A 68 3.27 -10.62 11.43
N ARG A 69 4.52 -10.71 11.85
CA ARG A 69 5.06 -11.93 12.43
C ARG A 69 4.25 -12.18 13.71
N ARG A 70 3.38 -13.19 13.71
CA ARG A 70 2.84 -13.73 14.97
C ARG A 70 4.07 -14.21 15.76
N HIS A 71 4.37 -13.53 16.86
CA HIS A 71 5.05 -14.21 17.95
C HIS A 71 3.99 -15.09 18.61
N GLY A 72 4.11 -16.40 18.37
CA GLY A 72 3.43 -17.48 19.06
C GLY A 72 4.44 -18.58 19.27
#